data_AF-A0A2V2VLM8-F1
#
_entry.id   AF-A0A2V2VLM8-F1
#
_cell.length_a   1.000
_cell.length_b   1.000
_cell.length_c   1.000
_cell.angle_alpha   90.00
_cell.angle_beta   90.00
_cell.angle_gamma   90.00
#
_symmetry.space_group_name_H-M   'P 1'
#
loop_
_entity.id
_entity.type
_entity.pdbx_description
1 polymer ?
#
loop_
_entity_poly.entity_id
_entity_poly.type
_entity_poly.pdbx_seq_one_letter_code
_entity_poly.pdbx_strand_id
1 'polypeptide(L)'
;MSTLFQSYEEEYRDVVKSIREGLDGLRATLNREADGYNAPPATGPASRLQRGAQLVKLTTQLKELLNNMEYECNDVPVVHRPALRERLAECRRGARELEEEIAKTRGECAAADRLDLMGAPEKKGSAPVDARALGLDDETARHRLQMMQNTEKVKQASGTLNRAERLLNETEETGAAVMKNLRNQTETIQRINATTTGVNEEISEVSKILTKMHRTMVKHKSMLIGIILVLVVLIFVAFYVSFLKHKKETPVQPSQTPTDAPELPKWGPDSGGGLPVD
;
A
#
# COMPACT_ATOMS: atom_id res chain seq x y z
N MET A 1 -15.02 -11.24 -4.27
CA MET A 1 -13.66 -11.02 -3.73
C MET A 1 -12.99 -9.99 -4.63
N SER A 2 -12.42 -8.92 -4.07
CA SER A 2 -11.74 -7.89 -4.87
C SER A 2 -10.49 -8.51 -5.52
N THR A 3 -10.40 -8.46 -6.85
CA THR A 3 -9.25 -8.96 -7.62
C THR A 3 -7.96 -8.21 -7.28
N LEU A 4 -8.07 -6.96 -6.80
CA LEU A 4 -6.94 -6.13 -6.41
C LEU A 4 -6.25 -6.63 -5.14
N PHE A 5 -7.03 -7.06 -4.13
CA PHE A 5 -6.46 -7.62 -2.91
C PHE A 5 -5.63 -8.87 -3.20
N GLN A 6 -6.11 -9.72 -4.11
CA GLN A 6 -5.41 -10.94 -4.51
C GLN A 6 -4.10 -10.64 -5.26
N SER A 7 -4.07 -9.58 -6.08
CA SER A 7 -2.85 -9.08 -6.72
C SER A 7 -1.82 -8.61 -5.69
N TYR A 8 -2.23 -7.79 -4.72
CA TYR A 8 -1.32 -7.33 -3.65
C TYR A 8 -0.83 -8.48 -2.77
N GLU A 9 -1.64 -9.50 -2.53
CA GLU A 9 -1.24 -10.69 -1.78
C GLU A 9 -0.20 -11.52 -2.55
N GLU A 10 -0.32 -11.60 -3.88
CA GLU A 10 0.67 -12.26 -4.74
C GLU A 10 1.99 -11.48 -4.79
N GLU A 11 1.93 -10.17 -5.00
CA GLU A 11 3.10 -9.28 -4.95
C GLU A 11 3.80 -9.34 -3.58
N TYR A 12 3.03 -9.38 -2.47
CA TYR A 12 3.57 -9.57 -1.13
C TYR A 12 4.36 -10.89 -1.02
N ARG A 13 3.80 -11.99 -1.51
CA ARG A 13 4.47 -13.31 -1.47
C ARG A 13 5.77 -13.31 -2.29
N ASP A 14 5.76 -12.68 -3.45
CA ASP A 14 6.94 -12.59 -4.31
C ASP A 14 8.04 -11.74 -3.67
N VAL A 15 7.69 -10.61 -3.06
CA VAL A 15 8.66 -9.77 -2.32
C VAL A 15 9.21 -10.52 -1.11
N VAL A 16 8.38 -11.23 -0.33
CA VAL A 16 8.86 -12.07 0.79
C VAL A 16 9.82 -13.15 0.30
N LYS A 17 9.53 -13.80 -0.83
CA LYS A 17 10.41 -14.81 -1.42
C LYS A 17 11.76 -14.21 -1.82
N SER A 18 11.74 -13.06 -2.50
CA SER A 18 12.95 -12.34 -2.90
C SER A 18 13.80 -11.92 -1.70
N ILE A 19 13.17 -11.47 -0.60
CA ILE A 19 13.87 -11.14 0.64
C ILE A 19 14.52 -12.38 1.26
N ARG A 20 13.82 -13.52 1.30
CA ARG A 20 14.37 -14.78 1.82
C ARG A 20 15.56 -15.28 0.99
N GLU A 21 15.44 -15.27 -0.33
CA GLU A 21 16.54 -15.62 -1.24
C GLU A 21 17.74 -14.68 -1.05
N GLY A 22 17.49 -13.38 -0.87
CA GLY A 22 18.53 -12.39 -0.57
C GLY A 22 19.19 -12.62 0.79
N LEU A 23 18.42 -13.01 1.82
CA LEU A 23 18.91 -13.37 3.15
C LEU A 23 19.78 -14.62 3.11
N ASP A 24 19.34 -15.66 2.41
CA ASP A 24 20.11 -16.90 2.26
C ASP A 24 21.41 -16.65 1.49
N GLY A 25 21.34 -15.83 0.45
CA GLY A 25 22.53 -15.34 -0.25
C GLY A 25 23.48 -14.55 0.65
N LEU A 26 22.97 -13.82 1.65
CA LEU A 26 23.76 -13.08 2.62
C LEU A 26 24.37 -14.01 3.68
N ARG A 27 23.60 -14.98 4.19
CA ARG A 27 24.04 -16.03 5.11
C ARG A 27 25.11 -16.92 4.48
N ALA A 28 25.00 -17.25 3.20
CA ALA A 28 26.02 -17.98 2.47
C ALA A 28 27.38 -17.26 2.50
N THR A 29 27.38 -15.91 2.43
CA THR A 29 28.63 -15.15 2.55
C THR A 29 29.21 -15.15 3.96
N LEU A 30 28.44 -15.49 5.00
CA LEU A 30 28.93 -15.55 6.38
C LEU A 30 29.66 -16.87 6.69
N ASN A 31 29.50 -17.90 5.86
CA ASN A 31 30.01 -19.23 6.14
C ASN A 31 31.52 -19.35 5.85
N ARG A 32 32.33 -18.98 6.85
CA ARG A 32 33.80 -19.00 6.81
C ARG A 32 34.43 -20.38 6.93
N GLU A 33 33.72 -21.34 7.49
CA GLU A 33 34.21 -22.72 7.70
C GLU A 33 34.11 -23.56 6.43
N ALA A 34 33.51 -23.03 5.36
CA ALA A 34 33.45 -23.68 4.06
C ALA A 34 34.83 -23.66 3.38
N ASP A 35 35.27 -24.84 2.91
CA ASP A 35 36.51 -25.00 2.15
C ASP A 35 36.45 -24.13 0.87
N GLY A 36 37.34 -23.13 0.76
CA GLY A 36 37.34 -22.15 -0.33
C GLY A 36 36.69 -20.80 -0.05
N TYR A 37 36.44 -20.43 1.22
CA TYR A 37 35.97 -19.09 1.59
C TYR A 37 36.86 -17.98 1.01
N ASN A 38 36.28 -17.17 0.13
CA ASN A 38 36.85 -15.90 -0.30
C ASN A 38 36.02 -14.77 0.31
N ALA A 39 36.69 -13.83 0.97
CA ALA A 39 36.04 -12.64 1.50
C ALA A 39 35.26 -11.94 0.36
N PRO A 40 33.94 -11.69 0.52
CA PRO A 40 33.17 -10.96 -0.47
C PRO A 40 33.84 -9.61 -0.78
N PRO A 41 33.78 -9.14 -2.04
CA PRO A 41 34.38 -7.87 -2.38
C PRO A 41 33.74 -6.75 -1.54
N ALA A 42 34.55 -5.81 -1.07
CA ALA A 42 34.07 -4.66 -0.29
C ALA A 42 33.00 -3.85 -1.05
N THR A 43 33.08 -3.84 -2.38
CA THR A 43 32.23 -3.03 -3.27
C THR A 43 31.73 -3.87 -4.46
N GLY A 44 30.48 -3.63 -4.89
CA GLY A 44 29.85 -4.30 -6.05
C GLY A 44 28.57 -5.10 -5.73
N PRO A 45 27.91 -5.71 -6.73
CA PRO A 45 26.64 -6.45 -6.53
C PRO A 45 26.77 -7.69 -5.64
N ALA A 46 28.00 -8.19 -5.45
CA ALA A 46 28.32 -9.28 -4.53
C ALA A 46 28.71 -8.79 -3.12
N SER A 47 28.86 -7.46 -2.90
CA SER A 47 29.19 -6.89 -1.59
C SER A 47 28.05 -7.10 -0.59
N ARG A 48 28.42 -7.43 0.65
CA ARG A 48 27.48 -7.57 1.77
C ARG A 48 26.70 -6.28 2.01
N LEU A 49 27.33 -5.12 1.82
CA LEU A 49 26.71 -3.81 1.99
C LEU A 49 25.59 -3.57 0.96
N GLN A 50 25.86 -3.88 -0.31
CA GLN A 50 24.89 -3.65 -1.39
C GLN A 50 23.72 -4.65 -1.33
N ARG A 51 23.98 -5.91 -0.98
CA ARG A 51 22.93 -6.90 -0.71
C ARG A 51 22.08 -6.47 0.49
N GLY A 52 22.69 -5.97 1.55
CA GLY A 52 21.98 -5.36 2.68
C GLY A 52 21.11 -4.17 2.27
N ALA A 53 21.60 -3.28 1.41
CA ALA A 53 20.83 -2.15 0.90
C ALA A 53 19.63 -2.58 0.01
N GLN A 54 19.81 -3.61 -0.82
CA GLN A 54 18.72 -4.22 -1.60
C GLN A 54 17.63 -4.80 -0.69
N LEU A 55 18.01 -5.52 0.38
CA LEU A 55 17.06 -6.06 1.36
C LEU A 55 16.27 -4.96 2.07
N VAL A 56 16.91 -3.83 2.40
CA VAL A 56 16.22 -2.67 2.98
C VAL A 56 15.20 -2.09 1.99
N LYS A 57 15.56 -1.97 0.70
CA LYS A 57 14.63 -1.51 -0.33
C LYS A 57 13.41 -2.43 -0.46
N LEU A 58 13.63 -3.74 -0.50
CA LEU A 58 12.55 -4.74 -0.55
C LEU A 58 11.66 -4.69 0.71
N THR A 59 12.25 -4.41 1.87
CA THR A 59 11.49 -4.24 3.13
C THR A 59 10.59 -3.00 3.08
N THR A 60 11.06 -1.89 2.49
CA THR A 60 10.22 -0.71 2.28
C THR A 60 9.05 -1.02 1.34
N GLN A 61 9.31 -1.72 0.22
CA GLN A 61 8.26 -2.15 -0.71
C GLN A 61 7.24 -3.08 -0.02
N LEU A 62 7.69 -4.00 0.85
CA LEU A 62 6.83 -4.87 1.63
C LEU A 62 5.88 -4.06 2.55
N LYS A 63 6.39 -3.00 3.19
CA LYS A 63 5.60 -2.10 4.05
C LYS A 63 4.57 -1.32 3.26
N GLU A 64 4.91 -0.84 2.06
CA GLU A 64 3.99 -0.16 1.16
C GLU A 64 2.86 -1.10 0.72
N LEU A 65 3.17 -2.35 0.35
CA LEU A 65 2.18 -3.37 0.01
C LEU A 65 1.23 -3.68 1.18
N LEU A 66 1.76 -3.80 2.40
CA LEU A 66 0.94 -3.99 3.61
C LEU A 66 -0.01 -2.80 3.85
N ASN A 67 0.43 -1.58 3.58
CA ASN A 67 -0.40 -0.38 3.70
C ASN A 67 -1.50 -0.37 2.64
N ASN A 68 -1.16 -0.71 1.38
CA ASN A 68 -2.13 -0.83 0.29
C ASN A 68 -3.19 -1.92 0.58
N MET A 69 -2.77 -3.07 1.09
CA MET A 69 -3.68 -4.13 1.54
C MET A 69 -4.61 -3.68 2.68
N GLU A 70 -4.13 -2.83 3.59
CA GLU A 70 -4.96 -2.26 4.66
C GLU A 70 -6.02 -1.29 4.14
N TYR A 71 -5.69 -0.46 3.14
CA TYR A 71 -6.65 0.42 2.48
C TYR A 71 -7.76 -0.38 1.79
N GLU A 72 -7.39 -1.41 1.02
CA GLU A 72 -8.35 -2.31 0.36
C GLU A 72 -9.22 -3.07 1.37
N CYS A 73 -8.66 -3.51 2.49
CA CYS A 73 -9.43 -4.15 3.56
C CYS A 73 -10.53 -3.24 4.15
N ASN A 74 -10.28 -1.93 4.20
CA ASN A 74 -11.25 -0.96 4.70
C ASN A 74 -12.35 -0.66 3.67
N ASP A 75 -12.07 -0.76 2.36
CA ASP A 75 -13.04 -0.54 1.29
C ASP A 75 -14.00 -1.73 1.09
N VAL A 76 -13.57 -2.95 1.44
CA VAL A 76 -14.38 -4.19 1.31
C VAL A 76 -15.62 -4.19 2.25
N PRO A 77 -16.78 -4.78 1.86
CA PRO A 77 -17.96 -4.92 2.70
C PRO A 77 -17.71 -5.62 4.05
N VAL A 78 -18.45 -5.23 5.09
CA VAL A 78 -18.27 -5.65 6.50
C VAL A 78 -18.22 -7.17 6.70
N VAL A 79 -18.91 -7.93 5.85
CA VAL A 79 -18.99 -9.40 5.90
C VAL A 79 -17.63 -10.09 5.67
N HIS A 80 -16.74 -9.52 4.84
CA HIS A 80 -15.44 -10.13 4.53
C HIS A 80 -14.26 -9.50 5.30
N ARG A 81 -14.48 -8.34 5.94
CA ARG A 81 -13.47 -7.62 6.73
C ARG A 81 -12.78 -8.45 7.82
N PRO A 82 -13.45 -9.29 8.64
CA PRO A 82 -12.77 -10.01 9.72
C PRO A 82 -11.76 -11.03 9.19
N ALA A 83 -12.10 -11.80 8.15
CA ALA A 83 -11.20 -12.77 7.53
C ALA A 83 -9.99 -12.11 6.85
N LEU A 84 -10.19 -10.97 6.19
CA LEU A 84 -9.12 -10.19 5.56
C LEU A 84 -8.18 -9.55 6.61
N ARG A 85 -8.73 -9.06 7.72
CA ARG A 85 -7.95 -8.50 8.83
C ARG A 85 -7.07 -9.55 9.52
N GLU A 86 -7.58 -10.78 9.68
CA GLU A 86 -6.80 -11.88 10.23
C GLU A 86 -5.59 -12.21 9.35
N ARG A 87 -5.80 -12.30 8.03
CA ARG A 87 -4.73 -12.50 7.04
C ARG A 87 -3.73 -11.34 7.01
N LEU A 88 -4.20 -10.10 7.09
CA LEU A 88 -3.34 -8.92 7.19
C LEU A 88 -2.51 -8.94 8.48
N ALA A 89 -3.08 -9.38 9.60
CA ALA A 89 -2.36 -9.53 10.86
C ALA A 89 -1.26 -10.60 10.75
N GLU A 90 -1.52 -11.70 10.04
CA GLU A 90 -0.51 -12.73 9.74
C GLU A 90 0.61 -12.19 8.85
N CYS A 91 0.28 -11.49 7.77
CA CYS A 91 1.27 -10.85 6.89
C CYS A 91 2.13 -9.81 7.65
N ARG A 92 1.53 -9.08 8.59
CA ARG A 92 2.27 -8.15 9.47
C ARG A 92 3.21 -8.85 10.43
N ARG A 93 2.81 -9.99 11.02
CA ARG A 93 3.70 -10.79 11.87
C ARG A 93 4.89 -11.30 11.07
N GLY A 94 4.63 -11.90 9.90
CA GLY A 94 5.69 -12.40 9.02
C GLY A 94 6.64 -11.29 8.53
N ALA A 95 6.14 -10.09 8.24
CA ALA A 95 7.00 -8.96 7.87
C ALA A 95 7.90 -8.49 9.04
N ARG A 96 7.39 -8.50 10.28
CA ARG A 96 8.18 -8.15 11.48
C ARG A 96 9.27 -9.18 11.76
N GLU A 97 8.95 -10.46 11.67
CA GLU A 97 9.92 -11.56 11.81
C GLU A 97 11.04 -11.42 10.77
N LEU A 98 10.66 -11.15 9.52
CA LEU A 98 11.61 -10.95 8.43
C LEU A 98 12.52 -9.72 8.64
N GLU A 99 11.96 -8.62 9.15
CA GLU A 99 12.73 -7.42 9.53
C GLU A 99 13.77 -7.71 10.62
N GLU A 100 13.39 -8.48 11.64
CA GLU A 100 14.29 -8.87 12.72
C GLU A 100 15.42 -9.78 12.20
N GLU A 101 15.10 -10.74 11.34
CA GLU A 101 16.09 -11.61 10.69
C GLU A 101 17.06 -10.81 9.80
N ILE A 102 16.57 -9.82 9.05
CA ILE A 102 17.42 -8.92 8.25
C ILE A 102 18.34 -8.11 9.16
N ALA A 103 17.81 -7.52 10.24
CA ALA A 103 18.61 -6.73 11.17
C ALA A 103 19.72 -7.56 11.81
N LYS A 104 19.40 -8.78 12.26
CA LYS A 104 20.37 -9.72 12.84
C LYS A 104 21.45 -10.11 11.83
N THR A 105 21.05 -10.59 10.65
CA THR A 105 21.99 -11.04 9.60
C THR A 105 22.88 -9.90 9.14
N ARG A 106 22.35 -8.67 9.03
CA ARG A 106 23.14 -7.48 8.67
C ARG A 106 24.16 -7.11 9.76
N GLY A 107 23.80 -7.25 11.04
CA GLY A 107 24.71 -7.08 12.16
C GLY A 107 25.87 -8.07 12.13
N GLU A 108 25.57 -9.34 11.86
CA GLU A 108 26.56 -10.41 11.66
C GLU A 108 27.46 -10.13 10.45
N CYS A 109 26.92 -9.65 9.34
CA CYS A 109 27.70 -9.22 8.17
C CYS A 109 28.67 -8.09 8.47
N ALA A 110 28.24 -7.08 9.23
CA ALA A 110 29.12 -5.98 9.63
C ALA A 110 30.25 -6.45 10.56
N ALA A 111 29.99 -7.44 11.43
CA ALA A 111 31.01 -8.06 12.26
C ALA A 111 31.97 -8.92 11.42
N ALA A 112 31.44 -9.67 10.46
CA ALA A 112 32.24 -10.46 9.54
C ALA A 112 33.12 -9.57 8.65
N ASP A 113 32.62 -8.50 8.05
CA ASP A 113 33.42 -7.58 7.21
C ASP A 113 34.61 -6.97 7.99
N ARG A 114 34.40 -6.58 9.26
CA ARG A 114 35.50 -6.11 10.13
C ARG A 114 36.56 -7.19 10.34
N LEU A 115 36.11 -8.42 10.60
CA LEU A 115 37.01 -9.56 10.80
C LEU A 115 37.70 -9.98 9.49
N ASP A 116 37.07 -9.83 8.32
CA ASP A 116 37.71 -10.11 7.02
C ASP A 116 38.79 -9.07 6.71
N LEU A 117 38.56 -7.81 7.10
CA LEU A 117 39.53 -6.72 6.94
C LEU A 117 40.73 -6.86 7.90
N MET A 118 40.48 -7.29 9.14
CA MET A 118 41.52 -7.44 10.18
C MET A 118 42.21 -8.80 10.14
N GLY A 119 41.55 -9.83 9.60
CA GLY A 119 41.92 -11.23 9.73
C GLY A 119 42.14 -11.93 8.40
N ALA A 120 42.72 -11.24 7.39
CA ALA A 120 43.21 -11.91 6.19
C ALA A 120 44.09 -13.09 6.65
N PRO A 121 43.67 -14.35 6.41
CA PRO A 121 44.28 -15.50 7.05
C PRO A 121 45.73 -15.56 6.60
N GLU A 122 46.60 -15.69 7.58
CA GLU A 122 47.95 -16.18 7.37
C GLU A 122 47.86 -17.40 6.46
N LYS A 123 48.25 -17.23 5.19
CA LYS A 123 48.86 -18.34 4.49
C LYS A 123 50.07 -18.68 5.34
N LYS A 124 49.86 -19.68 6.20
CA LYS A 124 50.83 -20.44 6.96
C LYS A 124 51.90 -20.91 5.96
N GLY A 125 52.84 -20.01 5.74
CA GLY A 125 53.81 -20.04 4.66
C GLY A 125 55.09 -19.33 5.08
N SER A 126 55.29 -19.12 6.37
CA SER A 126 56.62 -19.11 6.95
C SER A 126 56.94 -20.56 7.29
N ALA A 127 57.46 -21.30 6.30
CA ALA A 127 58.27 -22.47 6.62
C ALA A 127 59.29 -22.02 7.69
N PRO A 128 59.47 -22.76 8.79
CA PRO A 128 60.50 -22.42 9.75
C PRO A 128 61.81 -22.42 8.97
N VAL A 129 62.36 -21.24 8.72
CA VAL A 129 63.71 -21.13 8.18
C VAL A 129 64.59 -21.69 9.28
N ASP A 130 65.05 -22.93 9.09
CA ASP A 130 65.97 -23.59 9.99
C ASP A 130 67.18 -22.68 10.16
N ALA A 131 67.26 -22.01 11.32
CA ALA A 131 68.35 -21.12 11.72
C ALA A 131 69.74 -21.78 11.58
N ARG A 132 69.77 -23.12 11.52
CA ARG A 132 70.96 -23.95 11.37
C ARG A 132 71.52 -24.01 9.94
N ALA A 133 70.75 -23.63 8.93
CA ALA A 133 71.19 -23.63 7.53
C ALA A 133 72.08 -22.42 7.16
N LEU A 134 72.16 -21.40 8.02
CA LEU A 134 72.91 -20.16 7.75
C LEU A 134 74.30 -20.12 8.40
N GLY A 135 74.70 -21.13 9.18
CA GLY A 135 76.04 -21.20 9.77
C GLY A 135 76.37 -20.05 10.75
N LEU A 136 75.34 -19.42 11.32
CA LEU A 136 75.45 -18.29 12.24
C LEU A 136 75.27 -18.77 13.69
N ASP A 137 75.89 -18.06 14.64
CA ASP A 137 75.68 -18.27 16.07
C ASP A 137 74.18 -18.16 16.43
N ASP A 138 73.67 -19.01 17.35
CA ASP A 138 72.25 -19.13 17.69
C ASP A 138 71.62 -17.78 18.09
N GLU A 139 72.39 -16.90 18.73
CA GLU A 139 71.96 -15.55 19.13
C GLU A 139 71.78 -14.61 17.92
N THR A 140 72.71 -14.63 16.97
CA THR A 140 72.65 -13.83 15.74
C THR A 140 71.53 -14.30 14.82
N ALA A 141 71.31 -15.62 14.74
CA ALA A 141 70.22 -16.20 13.95
C ALA A 141 68.86 -15.81 14.51
N ARG A 142 68.67 -15.82 15.84
CA ARG A 142 67.45 -15.36 16.50
C ARG A 142 67.18 -13.87 16.27
N HIS A 143 68.20 -13.02 16.39
CA HIS A 143 68.07 -11.58 16.11
C HIS A 143 67.65 -11.31 14.66
N ARG A 144 68.24 -12.03 13.70
CA ARG A 144 67.89 -11.90 12.28
C ARG A 144 66.47 -12.39 12.00
N LEU A 145 66.06 -13.51 12.58
CA LEU A 145 64.70 -14.05 12.48
C LEU A 145 63.68 -13.05 13.04
N GLN A 146 63.98 -12.44 14.19
CA GLN A 146 63.13 -11.42 14.80
C GLN A 146 63.02 -10.15 13.94
N MET A 147 64.14 -9.67 13.36
CA MET A 147 64.13 -8.54 12.44
C MET A 147 63.35 -8.83 11.15
N MET A 148 63.46 -10.04 10.62
CA MET A 148 62.67 -10.49 9.46
C MET A 148 61.18 -10.53 9.80
N GLN A 149 60.79 -11.13 10.93
CA GLN A 149 59.41 -11.14 11.40
C GLN A 149 58.86 -9.73 11.63
N ASN A 150 59.65 -8.83 12.20
CA ASN A 150 59.26 -7.44 12.39
C ASN A 150 59.07 -6.72 11.05
N THR A 151 59.95 -6.97 10.08
CA THR A 151 59.86 -6.40 8.73
C THR A 151 58.64 -6.94 7.98
N GLU A 152 58.34 -8.24 8.10
CA GLU A 152 57.12 -8.84 7.55
C GLU A 152 55.86 -8.24 8.16
N LYS A 153 55.83 -8.08 9.50
CA LYS A 153 54.72 -7.41 10.20
C LYS A 153 54.52 -5.97 9.75
N VAL A 154 55.60 -5.20 9.58
CA VAL A 154 55.53 -3.81 9.08
C VAL A 154 55.02 -3.79 7.64
N LYS A 155 55.54 -4.66 6.76
CA LYS A 155 55.08 -4.74 5.37
C LYS A 155 53.60 -5.13 5.28
N GLN A 156 53.14 -6.03 6.15
CA GLN A 156 51.73 -6.39 6.26
C GLN A 156 50.88 -5.22 6.76
N ALA A 157 51.33 -4.53 7.82
CA ALA A 157 50.65 -3.35 8.37
C ALA A 157 50.53 -2.22 7.34
N SER A 158 51.58 -1.96 6.56
CA SER A 158 51.54 -1.01 5.43
C SER A 158 50.57 -1.45 4.35
N GLY A 159 50.51 -2.76 4.04
CA GLY A 159 49.54 -3.31 3.09
C GLY A 159 48.10 -3.17 3.56
N THR A 160 47.82 -3.41 4.85
CA THR A 160 46.48 -3.20 5.43
C THR A 160 46.10 -1.73 5.48
N LEU A 161 47.06 -0.83 5.76
CA LEU A 161 46.82 0.61 5.80
C LEU A 161 46.43 1.15 4.41
N ASN A 162 47.15 0.74 3.36
CA ASN A 162 46.82 1.13 1.98
C ASN A 162 45.44 0.61 1.56
N ARG A 163 45.07 -0.63 1.95
CA ARG A 163 43.71 -1.15 1.73
C ARG A 163 42.66 -0.36 2.50
N ALA A 164 42.94 0.04 3.74
CA ALA A 164 42.04 0.84 4.55
C ALA A 164 41.84 2.25 3.95
N GLU A 165 42.91 2.88 3.45
CA GLU A 165 42.84 4.17 2.74
C GLU A 165 41.96 4.08 1.48
N ARG A 166 42.16 3.03 0.67
CA ARG A 166 41.30 2.78 -0.49
C ARG A 166 39.84 2.55 -0.10
N LEU A 167 39.59 1.76 0.94
CA LEU A 167 38.24 1.49 1.42
C LEU A 167 37.57 2.75 1.97
N LEU A 168 38.33 3.61 2.67
CA LEU A 168 37.85 4.90 3.17
C LEU A 168 37.43 5.81 2.02
N ASN A 169 38.23 5.90 0.96
CA ASN A 169 37.90 6.71 -0.21
C ASN A 169 36.65 6.18 -0.93
N GLU A 170 36.53 4.87 -1.13
CA GLU A 170 35.32 4.24 -1.70
C GLU A 170 34.08 4.41 -0.80
N THR A 171 34.27 4.42 0.53
CA THR A 171 33.20 4.68 1.50
C THR A 171 32.79 6.15 1.53
N GLU A 172 33.72 7.08 1.35
CA GLU A 172 33.43 8.51 1.22
C GLU A 172 32.60 8.77 -0.03
N GLU A 173 32.95 8.18 -1.17
CA GLU A 173 32.19 8.29 -2.41
C GLU A 173 30.76 7.72 -2.24
N THR A 174 30.64 6.54 -1.64
CA THR A 174 29.33 5.92 -1.36
C THR A 174 28.52 6.74 -0.36
N GLY A 175 29.15 7.26 0.68
CA GLY A 175 28.52 8.12 1.69
C GLY A 175 28.02 9.42 1.08
N ALA A 176 28.80 10.05 0.19
CA ALA A 176 28.40 11.22 -0.57
C ALA A 176 27.19 10.92 -1.49
N ALA A 177 27.18 9.77 -2.16
CA ALA A 177 26.05 9.33 -2.97
C ALA A 177 24.78 9.09 -2.13
N VAL A 178 24.90 8.50 -0.95
CA VAL A 178 23.79 8.31 0.00
C VAL A 178 23.26 9.65 0.49
N MET A 179 24.13 10.58 0.90
CA MET A 179 23.71 11.94 1.30
C MET A 179 22.99 12.66 0.17
N LYS A 180 23.48 12.54 -1.07
CA LYS A 180 22.82 13.11 -2.25
C LYS A 180 21.42 12.51 -2.45
N ASN A 181 21.28 11.19 -2.33
CA ASN A 181 19.99 10.51 -2.45
C ASN A 181 19.01 10.90 -1.34
N LEU A 182 19.47 10.98 -0.09
CA LEU A 182 18.64 11.43 1.04
C LEU A 182 18.18 12.89 0.85
N ARG A 183 19.05 13.75 0.32
CA ARG A 183 18.68 15.13 -0.02
C ARG A 183 17.61 15.17 -1.11
N ASN A 184 17.78 14.40 -2.18
CA ASN A 184 16.78 14.29 -3.25
C ASN A 184 15.45 13.70 -2.74
N GLN A 185 15.49 12.72 -1.84
CA GLN A 185 14.30 12.17 -1.19
C GLN A 185 13.60 13.21 -0.31
N THR A 186 14.35 14.01 0.43
CA THR A 186 13.80 15.11 1.25
C THR A 186 13.14 16.16 0.35
N GLU A 187 13.77 16.54 -0.74
CA GLU A 187 13.21 17.46 -1.74
C GLU A 187 11.94 16.88 -2.39
N THR A 188 11.94 15.57 -2.67
CA THR A 188 10.76 14.87 -3.20
C THR A 188 9.62 14.86 -2.18
N ILE A 189 9.90 14.61 -0.89
CA ILE A 189 8.89 14.69 0.18
C ILE A 189 8.37 16.11 0.34
N GLN A 190 9.24 17.12 0.28
CA GLN A 190 8.83 18.52 0.32
C GLN A 190 7.94 18.89 -0.87
N ARG A 191 8.28 18.41 -2.07
CA ARG A 191 7.45 18.59 -3.27
C ARG A 191 6.10 17.87 -3.14
N ILE A 192 6.08 16.63 -2.65
CA ILE A 192 4.83 15.89 -2.39
C ILE A 192 3.98 16.67 -1.37
N ASN A 193 4.56 17.14 -0.26
CA ASN A 193 3.82 17.93 0.73
C ASN A 193 3.29 19.26 0.16
N ALA A 194 4.07 19.96 -0.67
CA ALA A 194 3.63 21.17 -1.36
C ALA A 194 2.46 20.87 -2.32
N THR A 195 2.55 19.77 -3.08
CA THR A 195 1.46 19.31 -3.95
C THR A 195 0.24 18.85 -3.14
N THR A 196 0.41 18.12 -2.03
CA THR A 196 -0.70 17.71 -1.15
C THR A 196 -1.38 18.91 -0.49
N THR A 197 -0.63 19.97 -0.16
CA THR A 197 -1.22 21.22 0.35
C THR A 197 -2.00 21.95 -0.74
N GLY A 198 -1.52 21.95 -1.99
CA GLY A 198 -2.26 22.45 -3.15
C GLY A 198 -3.51 21.64 -3.49
N VAL A 199 -3.48 20.31 -3.30
CA VAL A 199 -4.64 19.42 -3.47
C VAL A 199 -5.73 19.70 -2.42
N ASN A 200 -5.38 20.27 -1.25
CA ASN A 200 -6.40 20.70 -0.29
C ASN A 200 -7.25 21.88 -0.79
N GLU A 201 -6.71 22.71 -1.69
CA GLU A 201 -7.44 23.80 -2.33
C GLU A 201 -8.45 23.26 -3.37
N GLU A 202 -8.06 22.22 -4.13
CA GLU A 202 -8.94 21.52 -5.08
C GLU A 202 -9.97 20.59 -4.39
N ILE A 203 -9.64 19.99 -3.26
CA ILE A 203 -10.59 19.23 -2.42
C ILE A 203 -11.68 20.15 -1.86
N SER A 204 -11.35 21.41 -1.58
CA SER A 204 -12.33 22.41 -1.13
C SER A 204 -13.38 22.70 -2.21
N GLU A 205 -12.98 22.76 -3.48
CA GLU A 205 -13.85 22.99 -4.64
C GLU A 205 -14.81 21.80 -4.86
N VAL A 206 -14.28 20.57 -4.83
CA VAL A 206 -15.08 19.34 -4.99
C VAL A 206 -16.06 19.15 -3.81
N SER A 207 -15.62 19.45 -2.58
CA SER A 207 -16.48 19.41 -1.38
C SER A 207 -17.62 20.44 -1.45
N LYS A 208 -17.36 21.61 -2.03
CA LYS A 208 -18.37 22.67 -2.23
C LYS A 208 -19.43 22.26 -3.23
N ILE A 209 -19.04 21.59 -4.32
CA ILE A 209 -19.95 21.05 -5.33
C ILE A 209 -20.80 19.91 -4.74
N LEU A 210 -20.19 18.98 -4.02
CA LEU A 210 -20.89 17.84 -3.41
C LEU A 210 -21.89 18.30 -2.33
N THR A 211 -21.53 19.30 -1.52
CA THR A 211 -22.43 19.90 -0.53
C THR A 211 -23.62 20.62 -1.18
N LYS A 212 -23.40 21.28 -2.33
CA LYS A 212 -24.47 21.91 -3.13
C LYS A 212 -25.43 20.85 -3.70
N MET A 213 -24.91 19.72 -4.18
CA MET A 213 -25.73 18.59 -4.63
C MET A 213 -26.53 17.96 -3.48
N HIS A 214 -25.89 17.73 -2.32
CA HIS A 214 -26.54 17.15 -1.15
C HIS A 214 -27.69 18.04 -0.63
N ARG A 215 -27.48 19.36 -0.55
CA ARG A 215 -28.52 20.31 -0.13
C ARG A 215 -29.69 20.35 -1.11
N THR A 216 -29.42 20.21 -2.40
CA THR A 216 -30.47 20.15 -3.45
C THR A 216 -31.26 18.85 -3.35
N MET A 217 -30.60 17.72 -3.11
CA MET A 217 -31.22 16.41 -2.87
C MET A 217 -32.16 16.43 -1.65
N VAL A 218 -31.73 17.00 -0.52
CA VAL A 218 -32.56 17.10 0.70
C VAL A 218 -33.81 17.93 0.45
N LYS A 219 -33.70 19.05 -0.28
CA LYS A 219 -34.86 19.90 -0.65
C LYS A 219 -35.87 19.16 -1.53
N HIS A 220 -35.40 18.44 -2.56
CA HIS A 220 -36.29 17.64 -3.40
C HIS A 220 -37.00 16.55 -2.59
N LYS A 221 -36.26 15.89 -1.69
CA LYS A 221 -36.81 14.85 -0.82
C LYS A 221 -37.85 15.41 0.17
N SER A 222 -37.63 16.59 0.75
CA SER A 222 -38.60 17.24 1.64
C SER A 222 -39.85 17.72 0.89
N MET A 223 -39.69 18.27 -0.33
CA MET A 223 -40.82 18.69 -1.16
C MET A 223 -41.71 17.51 -1.54
N LEU A 224 -41.11 16.37 -1.90
CA LEU A 224 -41.84 15.13 -2.21
C LEU A 224 -42.66 14.65 -1.01
N ILE A 225 -42.05 14.60 0.19
CA ILE A 225 -42.75 14.21 1.43
C ILE A 225 -43.93 15.14 1.72
N GLY A 226 -43.76 16.45 1.50
CA GLY A 226 -44.83 17.44 1.65
C GLY A 226 -46.02 17.18 0.74
N ILE A 227 -45.78 16.91 -0.55
CA ILE A 227 -46.86 16.60 -1.52
C ILE A 227 -47.61 15.33 -1.09
N ILE A 228 -46.90 14.29 -0.67
CA ILE A 228 -47.51 13.03 -0.21
C ILE A 228 -48.40 13.28 1.02
N LEU A 229 -47.93 14.06 2.00
CA LEU A 229 -48.73 14.41 3.18
C LEU A 229 -50.02 15.16 2.82
N VAL A 230 -49.94 16.14 1.92
CA VAL A 230 -51.12 16.89 1.46
C VAL A 230 -52.13 15.96 0.77
N LEU A 231 -51.66 15.04 -0.07
CA LEU A 231 -52.52 14.07 -0.75
C LEU A 231 -53.26 13.17 0.27
N VAL A 232 -52.54 12.67 1.28
CA VAL A 232 -53.11 11.84 2.34
C VAL A 232 -54.16 12.61 3.13
N VAL A 233 -53.89 13.86 3.49
CA VAL A 233 -54.86 14.73 4.20
C VAL A 233 -56.12 14.94 3.36
N LEU A 234 -55.99 15.21 2.05
CA LEU A 234 -57.14 15.35 1.16
C LEU A 234 -57.99 14.07 1.10
N ILE A 235 -57.35 12.90 1.06
CA ILE A 235 -58.06 11.61 1.12
C ILE A 235 -58.82 11.45 2.43
N PHE A 236 -58.19 11.75 3.57
CA PHE A 236 -58.85 11.69 4.88
C PHE A 236 -60.05 12.65 4.97
N VAL A 237 -59.91 13.87 4.48
CA VAL A 237 -61.00 14.86 4.46
C VAL A 237 -62.14 14.37 3.56
N ALA A 238 -61.84 13.87 2.36
CA ALA A 238 -62.85 13.32 1.46
C ALA A 238 -63.59 12.14 2.09
N PHE A 239 -62.86 11.24 2.76
CA PHE A 239 -63.44 10.11 3.48
C PHE A 239 -64.34 10.57 4.63
N TYR A 240 -63.89 11.55 5.43
CA TYR A 240 -64.68 12.13 6.52
C TYR A 240 -65.99 12.75 6.00
N VAL A 241 -65.93 13.54 4.93
CA VAL A 241 -67.12 14.17 4.32
C VAL A 241 -68.05 13.13 3.71
N SER A 242 -67.53 12.11 3.03
CA SER A 242 -68.34 11.01 2.48
C SER A 242 -69.04 10.23 3.58
N PHE A 243 -68.32 9.89 4.66
CA PHE A 243 -68.89 9.18 5.80
C PHE A 243 -69.95 10.02 6.54
N LEU A 244 -69.78 11.35 6.60
CA LEU A 244 -70.77 12.26 7.17
C LEU A 244 -72.01 12.41 6.26
N LYS A 245 -71.83 12.41 4.93
CA LYS A 245 -72.94 12.44 3.96
C LYS A 245 -73.72 11.13 3.93
N HIS A 246 -73.06 9.98 4.07
CA HIS A 246 -73.73 8.67 4.07
C HIS A 246 -74.67 8.43 5.27
N LYS A 247 -74.62 9.27 6.32
CA LYS A 247 -75.66 9.26 7.38
C LYS A 247 -76.97 9.97 7.02
N LYS A 248 -77.07 10.60 5.83
CA LYS A 248 -78.24 11.41 5.41
C LYS A 248 -79.01 10.87 4.22
N GLU A 249 -78.78 9.63 3.78
CA GLU A 249 -79.56 9.04 2.68
C GLU A 249 -80.72 8.19 3.21
N THR A 250 -81.90 8.79 3.28
CA THR A 250 -83.21 8.17 3.41
C THR A 250 -83.59 7.47 2.09
N PRO A 251 -84.15 6.25 2.08
CA PRO A 251 -84.46 5.55 0.83
C PRO A 251 -85.69 6.17 0.15
N VAL A 252 -85.57 6.52 -1.13
CA VAL A 252 -86.71 6.93 -1.97
C VAL A 252 -87.04 5.79 -2.94
N GLN A 253 -88.29 5.32 -2.86
CA GLN A 253 -88.88 4.24 -3.65
C GLN A 253 -88.96 4.58 -5.16
N PRO A 254 -88.80 3.60 -6.07
CA PRO A 254 -89.22 3.74 -7.45
C PRO A 254 -90.71 3.40 -7.61
N SER A 255 -91.51 4.37 -8.07
CA SER A 255 -92.90 4.15 -8.50
C SER A 255 -92.93 3.45 -9.86
N GLN A 256 -93.53 2.26 -9.92
CA GLN A 256 -93.95 1.62 -11.17
C GLN A 256 -95.39 2.04 -11.50
N THR A 257 -95.64 2.51 -12.72
CA THR A 257 -96.93 2.37 -13.41
C THR A 257 -96.69 2.18 -14.91
N PRO A 258 -97.36 1.20 -15.57
CA PRO A 258 -97.07 0.75 -16.93
C PRO A 258 -97.96 1.42 -18.00
N THR A 259 -97.65 1.15 -19.28
CA THR A 259 -98.60 1.21 -20.45
C THR A 259 -98.86 2.64 -20.99
N ASP A 260 -98.82 3.01 -22.27
CA ASP A 260 -98.84 2.33 -23.59
C ASP A 260 -98.15 3.27 -24.63
N ALA A 261 -97.67 2.74 -25.75
CA ALA A 261 -97.21 3.54 -26.91
C ALA A 261 -98.40 3.89 -27.83
N PRO A 262 -98.45 5.10 -28.45
CA PRO A 262 -98.63 5.11 -29.90
C PRO A 262 -97.97 6.27 -30.71
N GLU A 263 -97.41 5.83 -31.84
CA GLU A 263 -97.32 6.37 -33.22
C GLU A 263 -96.67 7.72 -33.62
N LEU A 264 -95.89 7.59 -34.71
CA LEU A 264 -95.04 8.57 -35.39
C LEU A 264 -95.84 9.55 -36.29
N PRO A 265 -95.39 10.81 -36.46
CA PRO A 265 -96.03 11.79 -37.34
C PRO A 265 -95.68 11.55 -38.81
N LYS A 266 -96.71 11.59 -39.67
CA LYS A 266 -96.65 11.53 -41.14
C LYS A 266 -96.83 12.94 -41.70
N TRP A 267 -95.92 13.35 -42.60
CA TRP A 267 -95.94 14.65 -43.29
C TRP A 267 -96.78 14.57 -44.56
N GLY A 268 -97.63 15.58 -44.79
CA GLY A 268 -98.35 15.83 -46.04
C GLY A 268 -97.86 17.12 -46.72
N PRO A 269 -97.95 17.22 -48.06
CA PRO A 269 -97.49 18.38 -48.80
C PRO A 269 -98.59 19.47 -48.87
N ASP A 270 -98.15 20.68 -49.16
CA ASP A 270 -98.89 21.91 -49.41
C ASP A 270 -99.20 22.87 -48.25
N SER A 271 -98.85 24.13 -48.55
CA SER A 271 -99.13 25.39 -47.85
C SER A 271 -98.44 25.55 -46.48
N GLY A 272 -97.62 26.55 -46.24
CA GLY A 272 -97.48 27.83 -46.90
C GLY A 272 -97.37 28.89 -45.82
N GLY A 273 -96.24 29.61 -45.82
CA GLY A 273 -96.14 30.96 -45.27
C GLY A 273 -96.10 31.12 -43.74
N GLY A 274 -95.06 31.80 -43.27
CA GLY A 274 -95.14 32.59 -42.04
C GLY A 274 -93.99 32.39 -41.08
N LEU A 275 -92.97 33.24 -41.20
CA LEU A 275 -92.19 33.71 -40.04
C LEU A 275 -93.14 34.39 -39.05
N PRO A 276 -92.90 34.26 -37.75
CA PRO A 276 -92.33 35.40 -37.00
C PRO A 276 -91.28 34.95 -35.94
N VAL A 277 -90.15 35.65 -35.74
CA VAL A 277 -89.89 36.68 -34.68
C VAL A 277 -90.78 36.51 -33.43
N ASP A 278 -90.30 36.31 -32.20
CA ASP A 278 -89.06 36.67 -31.48
C ASP A 278 -88.44 35.47 -30.73
#